data_AF-A0A109JLZ2-F1
#
_entry.id   AF-A0A109JLZ2-F1
#
_cell.length_a   1.000
_cell.length_b   1.000
_cell.length_c   1.000
_cell.angle_alpha   90.00
_cell.angle_beta   90.00
_cell.angle_gamma   90.00
#
_symmetry.space_group_name_H-M   'P 1'
#
loop_
_entity.id
_entity.type
_entity.pdbx_description
1 polymer ?
#
loop_
_entity_poly.entity_id
_entity_poly.type
_entity_poly.pdbx_seq_one_letter_code
_entity_poly.pdbx_strand_id
1 'polypeptide(L)'
;MLDRLIQQALLQVLQPILDPTFSQHSYGFRPGRSAHDAVLAAQSFVQSGRRVVVDVDLEKFFDRVDHDILIDRLRRKSPIPA
;
A
#
# COMPACT_ATOMS: atom_id res chain seq x y z
N MET A 1 21.42 0.87 -13.14
CA MET A 1 20.54 2.02 -13.44
C MET A 1 19.32 1.61 -14.26
N LEU A 2 19.48 0.67 -15.20
CA LEU A 2 18.37 0.12 -15.98
C LEU A 2 17.23 -0.47 -15.13
N ASP A 3 17.56 -1.23 -14.07
CA ASP A 3 16.52 -1.89 -13.26
C ASP A 3 15.57 -0.92 -12.57
N ARG A 4 16.10 0.19 -12.03
CA ARG A 4 15.28 1.24 -11.42
C ARG A 4 14.39 1.94 -12.45
N LEU A 5 14.88 2.11 -13.68
CA LEU A 5 14.07 2.66 -14.77
C LEU A 5 12.91 1.72 -15.11
N ILE A 6 13.18 0.41 -15.24
CA ILE A 6 12.16 -0.60 -15.53
C ILE A 6 11.13 -0.67 -14.39
N GLN A 7 11.58 -0.72 -13.13
CA GLN A 7 10.70 -0.72 -11.97
C GLN A 7 9.82 0.54 -11.90
N GLN A 8 10.38 1.71 -12.22
CA GLN A 8 9.62 2.95 -12.24
C GLN A 8 8.59 2.98 -13.37
N ALA A 9 8.94 2.48 -14.56
CA ALA A 9 8.01 2.36 -15.67
C ALA A 9 6.84 1.41 -15.31
N LEU A 10 7.16 0.27 -14.69
CA LEU A 10 6.14 -0.66 -14.19
C LEU A 10 5.23 0.00 -13.15
N LEU A 11 5.81 0.74 -12.19
CA LEU A 11 5.06 1.47 -11.18
C LEU A 11 4.09 2.48 -11.80
N GLN A 12 4.52 3.23 -12.80
CA GLN A 12 3.67 4.22 -13.48
C GLN A 12 2.44 3.58 -14.16
N VAL A 13 2.55 2.34 -14.63
CA VAL A 13 1.44 1.59 -15.25
C VAL A 13 0.55 0.94 -14.18
N LEU A 14 1.13 0.30 -13.16
CA LEU A 14 0.36 -0.44 -12.16
C LEU A 14 -0.32 0.47 -11.13
N GLN A 15 0.33 1.56 -10.72
CA GLN A 15 -0.19 2.46 -9.68
C GLN A 15 -1.58 3.03 -9.98
N PRO A 16 -1.90 3.58 -11.18
CA PRO A 16 -3.25 4.09 -11.45
C PRO A 16 -4.33 3.00 -11.47
N ILE A 17 -3.96 1.74 -11.66
CA ILE A 17 -4.89 0.59 -11.67
C ILE A 17 -5.14 0.10 -10.23
N LEU A 18 -4.07 -0.01 -9.44
CA LEU A 18 -4.14 -0.59 -8.10
C LEU A 18 -4.56 0.40 -7.03
N ASP A 19 -4.05 1.64 -7.09
CA ASP A 19 -4.25 2.65 -6.05
C ASP A 19 -5.74 2.94 -5.75
N PRO A 20 -6.64 3.07 -6.74
CA PRO A 20 -8.07 3.28 -6.49
C PRO A 20 -8.73 2.12 -5.73
N THR A 21 -8.13 0.92 -5.76
CA THR A 21 -8.67 -0.27 -5.08
C THR A 21 -8.20 -0.41 -3.63
N PHE A 22 -7.26 0.43 -3.18
CA PHE A 22 -6.76 0.39 -1.82
C PHE A 22 -7.72 1.05 -0.83
N SER A 23 -7.65 0.59 0.43
CA SER A 23 -8.44 1.14 1.53
C SER A 23 -8.23 2.66 1.67
N GLN A 24 -9.28 3.37 2.05
CA GLN A 24 -9.21 4.80 2.37
C GLN A 24 -8.33 5.09 3.60
N HIS A 25 -8.09 4.07 4.44
CA HIS A 25 -7.21 4.13 5.61
C HIS A 25 -5.78 3.60 5.30
N SER A 26 -5.44 3.41 4.02
CA SER A 26 -4.08 3.09 3.59
C SER A 26 -3.37 4.37 3.14
N TYR A 27 -2.31 4.76 3.85
CA TYR A 27 -1.62 6.04 3.67
C TYR A 27 -0.18 5.92 3.12
N GLY A 28 0.52 4.81 3.41
CA GLY A 28 1.91 4.64 3.01
C GLY A 28 2.08 4.39 1.51
N PHE A 29 3.15 4.96 0.92
CA PHE A 29 3.59 4.73 -0.48
C PHE A 29 2.55 5.04 -1.57
N ARG A 30 1.58 5.92 -1.27
CA ARG A 30 0.51 6.30 -2.21
C ARG A 30 0.62 7.75 -2.68
N PRO A 31 0.34 8.04 -3.95
CA PRO A 31 0.26 9.42 -4.44
C PRO A 31 -0.81 10.22 -3.67
N GLY A 32 -0.48 11.45 -3.27
CA GLY A 32 -1.42 12.34 -2.57
C GLY A 32 -1.83 11.90 -1.17
N ARG A 33 -1.11 10.94 -0.56
CA ARG A 33 -1.28 10.53 0.84
C ARG A 33 0.05 10.66 1.58
N SER A 34 -0.02 10.95 2.87
CA SER A 34 1.15 11.17 3.72
C SER A 34 0.99 10.56 5.11
N ALA A 35 2.11 10.47 5.84
CA ALA A 35 2.07 10.08 7.25
C ALA A 35 1.25 11.06 8.11
N HIS A 36 1.22 12.34 7.76
CA HIS A 36 0.41 13.33 8.48
C HIS A 36 -1.08 13.02 8.37
N ASP A 37 -1.56 12.58 7.20
CA ASP A 37 -2.96 12.17 7.01
C ASP A 37 -3.33 10.98 7.90
N ALA A 38 -2.40 10.04 8.08
CA ALA A 38 -2.60 8.89 8.96
C ALA A 38 -2.72 9.32 10.43
N VAL A 39 -1.87 10.25 10.87
CA VAL A 39 -1.90 10.80 12.23
C VAL A 39 -3.21 11.56 12.48
N LEU A 40 -3.65 12.39 11.55
CA LEU A 40 -4.92 13.12 11.67
C LEU A 40 -6.11 12.16 11.76
N ALA A 41 -6.12 11.11 10.95
CA ALA A 41 -7.16 10.08 11.03
C ALA A 41 -7.15 9.36 12.40
N ALA A 42 -5.97 8.98 12.90
CA ALA A 42 -5.82 8.38 14.22
C ALA A 42 -6.32 9.31 15.34
N GLN A 43 -5.99 10.61 15.28
CA GLN A 43 -6.49 11.60 16.24
C GLN A 43 -8.02 11.68 16.23
N SER A 44 -8.66 11.64 15.04
CA SER A 44 -10.12 11.66 14.93
C SER A 44 -10.77 10.44 15.61
N PHE A 45 -10.14 9.26 15.52
CA PHE A 45 -10.61 8.06 16.19
C PHE A 45 -10.52 8.20 17.72
N VAL A 46 -9.42 8.71 18.25
CA VAL A 46 -9.27 8.97 19.69
C VAL A 46 -10.31 9.97 20.19
N GLN A 47 -10.52 11.07 19.45
CA GLN A 47 -11.52 12.09 19.78
C GLN A 47 -12.96 11.51 19.78
N SER A 48 -13.25 10.55 18.90
CA SER A 48 -14.54 9.85 18.87
C SER A 48 -14.73 8.81 19.99
N GLY A 49 -13.76 8.66 20.90
CA GLY A 49 -13.85 7.77 22.06
C GLY A 49 -13.11 6.43 21.93
N ARG A 50 -12.45 6.17 20.79
CA ARG A 50 -11.60 4.96 20.62
C ARG A 50 -10.22 5.20 21.23
N ARG A 51 -10.09 4.94 22.52
CA ARG A 51 -8.88 5.27 23.32
C ARG A 51 -7.85 4.15 23.42
N VAL A 52 -8.19 2.95 22.95
CA VAL A 52 -7.28 1.79 22.93
C VAL A 52 -6.75 1.62 21.52
N VAL A 53 -5.43 1.53 21.41
CA VAL A 53 -4.72 1.26 20.15
C VAL A 53 -4.17 -0.16 20.20
N VAL A 54 -4.39 -0.91 19.13
CA VAL A 54 -3.74 -2.21 18.92
C VAL A 54 -2.66 -1.99 17.88
N ASP A 55 -1.40 -2.02 18.33
CA ASP A 55 -0.25 -1.85 17.47
C ASP A 55 0.18 -3.21 16.92
N VAL A 56 0.27 -3.32 15.60
CA VAL A 56 0.62 -4.55 14.89
C VAL A 56 1.61 -4.21 13.80
N ASP A 57 2.78 -4.83 13.87
CA ASP A 57 3.85 -4.67 12.88
C ASP A 57 4.30 -6.03 12.32
N LEU A 58 4.76 -6.03 11.06
CA LEU A 58 5.27 -7.21 10.38
C LEU A 58 6.80 -7.14 10.29
N GLU A 59 7.47 -8.01 11.03
CA GLU A 59 8.93 -8.09 11.02
C GLU A 59 9.45 -8.48 9.61
N LYS A 60 10.39 -7.68 9.08
CA LYS A 60 11.07 -7.93 7.80
C LYS A 60 10.10 -8.21 6.64
N PHE A 61 9.05 -7.40 6.52
CA PHE A 61 8.00 -7.57 5.52
C PHE A 61 8.51 -7.88 4.10
N PHE A 62 9.46 -7.10 3.59
CA PHE A 62 9.98 -7.29 2.22
C PHE A 62 10.86 -8.55 2.07
N ASP A 63 11.49 -9.04 3.14
CA ASP A 63 12.28 -10.27 3.09
C ASP A 63 11.39 -11.53 3.20
N ARG A 64 10.21 -11.39 3.80
CA ARG A 64 9.30 -12.50 4.12
C ARG A 64 8.04 -12.55 3.25
N VAL A 65 7.91 -11.65 2.27
CA VAL A 65 6.77 -11.65 1.37
C VAL A 65 6.82 -12.89 0.47
N ASP A 66 5.73 -13.65 0.46
CA ASP A 66 5.58 -14.79 -0.44
C ASP A 66 5.35 -14.28 -1.86
N HIS A 67 6.27 -14.61 -2.77
CA HIS A 67 6.23 -14.14 -4.15
C HIS A 67 5.08 -14.75 -4.96
N ASP A 68 4.70 -16.00 -4.70
CA ASP A 68 3.60 -16.64 -5.43
C ASP A 68 2.27 -15.99 -5.07
N ILE A 69 2.04 -15.74 -3.78
CA ILE A 69 0.85 -15.02 -3.29
C ILE A 69 0.83 -13.58 -3.84
N LEU A 70 1.98 -12.90 -3.88
CA LEU A 70 2.08 -11.54 -4.41
C LEU A 70 1.70 -11.48 -5.90
N ILE A 71 2.28 -12.36 -6.72
CA ILE A 71 2.02 -12.40 -8.17
C ILE A 71 0.56 -12.79 -8.45
N ASP A 72 0.01 -13.75 -7.72
CA ASP A 72 -1.40 -14.14 -7.84
C ASP A 72 -2.36 -12.98 -7.48
N ARG A 73 -2.05 -12.20 -6.43
CA ARG A 73 -2.80 -10.97 -6.11
C ARG A 73 -2.72 -9.92 -7.21
N LEU A 74 -1.55 -9.74 -7.82
CA LEU A 74 -1.36 -8.79 -8.92
C LEU A 74 -2.13 -9.23 -10.16
N ARG A 75 -2.11 -10.51 -10.53
CA ARG A 75 -2.85 -11.05 -11.68
C ARG A 75 -4.35 -10.82 -11.57
N ARG A 76 -4.93 -10.96 -10.38
CA ARG A 76 -6.36 -10.69 -10.17
C ARG A 76 -6.78 -9.25 -10.42
N LYS A 77 -5.87 -8.29 -10.22
CA LYS A 77 -6.16 -6.86 -10.30
C LYS A 77 -5.58 -6.18 -11.54
N SER A 78 -4.63 -6.84 -12.22
CA SER A 78 -4.03 -6.34 -13.45
C SER A 78 -4.90 -6.71 -14.66
N PRO A 79 -5.30 -5.74 -15.50
CA PRO A 79 -5.97 -6.01 -16.77
C PRO A 79 -4.99 -6.48 -17.86
N ILE A 80 -3.69 -6.54 -17.58
CA ILE A 80 -2.67 -6.94 -18.56
C ILE A 80 -2.69 -8.47 -18.67
N PRO A 81 -3.06 -9.05 -19.83
CA PRO A 81 -2.97 -10.48 -20.03
C PRO A 81 -1.50 -10.94 -19.96
N ALA A 82 -1.31 -12.16 -19.46
CA ALA A 82 0.00 -12.79 -19.37
C ALA A 82 0.67 -12.95 -20.74
#